data_AF-A0A923IPL4-F1
#
_entry.id   AF-A0A923IPL4-F1
#
_cell.length_a   1.000
_cell.length_b   1.000
_cell.length_c   1.000
_cell.angle_alpha   90.00
_cell.angle_beta   90.00
_cell.angle_gamma   90.00
#
_symmetry.space_group_name_H-M   'P 1'
#
loop_
_entity.id
_entity.type
_entity.pdbx_description
1 polymer ?
#
loop_
_entity_poly.entity_id
_entity_poly.type
_entity_poly.pdbx_seq_one_letter_code
_entity_poly.pdbx_strand_id
1 'polypeptide(L)'
;MRIVLVHPAGSNWVPGKKDITATANRMAPLGLLSIAAYLEREGHTVHVHDCLGPRAVAGVKDNVRLILRHNPELVGFSATTSGFLDGWEMAAAIKAESPDIRTAFGGVHVSALGETLLEDFPHIDYLCPGEGEATLADLAAGVDPARIDGLIWKRGDEIVVNPPRAPLPDLDDLPFPAYEKLAGFPRGYNLPLFSYIRFPGATMI
;
A
#
# COMPACT_ATOMS: atom_id res chain seq x y z
N MET A 1 2.82 12.74 -11.12
CA MET A 1 3.92 11.75 -11.13
C MET A 1 3.36 10.35 -11.39
N ARG A 2 4.22 9.36 -11.68
CA ARG A 2 3.85 7.94 -11.83
C ARG A 2 4.00 7.20 -10.51
N ILE A 3 2.91 6.62 -10.00
CA ILE A 3 2.84 5.97 -8.70
C ILE A 3 2.37 4.53 -8.89
N VAL A 4 3.03 3.59 -8.22
CA VAL A 4 2.52 2.22 -8.07
C VAL A 4 2.18 1.98 -6.61
N LEU A 5 0.92 1.67 -6.35
CA LEU A 5 0.41 1.28 -5.03
C LEU A 5 0.34 -0.24 -4.94
N VAL A 6 1.00 -0.81 -3.94
CA VAL A 6 1.17 -2.24 -3.77
C VAL A 6 0.37 -2.72 -2.57
N HIS A 7 -0.44 -3.75 -2.78
CA HIS A 7 -1.03 -4.56 -1.73
C HIS A 7 -0.21 -5.84 -1.61
N PRO A 8 0.70 -5.96 -0.61
CA PRO A 8 1.53 -7.14 -0.45
C PRO A 8 0.72 -8.39 -0.18
N ALA A 9 1.21 -9.56 -0.60
CA ALA A 9 0.51 -10.81 -0.39
C ALA A 9 0.48 -11.18 1.10
N GLY A 10 1.61 -10.94 1.74
CA GLY A 10 1.91 -11.48 3.05
C GLY A 10 2.01 -12.99 3.05
N SER A 11 2.32 -13.52 4.22
CA SER A 11 2.40 -14.96 4.43
C SER A 11 1.78 -15.34 5.77
N ASN A 12 1.32 -16.58 5.88
CA ASN A 12 1.09 -17.21 7.16
C ASN A 12 2.43 -17.68 7.76
N TRP A 13 2.86 -17.02 8.84
CA TRP A 13 4.14 -17.23 9.52
C TRP A 13 4.17 -18.52 10.35
N VAL A 14 3.29 -19.48 10.03
CA VAL A 14 3.12 -20.72 10.78
C VAL A 14 3.90 -21.83 10.08
N PRO A 15 5.01 -22.32 10.66
CA PRO A 15 5.84 -23.32 10.02
C PRO A 15 5.06 -24.60 9.66
N GLY A 16 5.30 -25.11 8.46
CA GLY A 16 4.71 -26.37 7.99
C GLY A 16 3.22 -26.30 7.61
N LYS A 17 2.59 -25.12 7.65
CA LYS A 17 1.21 -24.92 7.18
C LYS A 17 1.22 -24.33 5.78
N LYS A 18 0.37 -24.89 4.90
CA LYS A 18 0.12 -24.30 3.58
C LYS A 18 -0.67 -23.01 3.77
N ASP A 19 -0.22 -21.95 3.12
CA ASP A 19 -0.97 -20.70 3.09
C ASP A 19 -2.25 -20.88 2.26
N ILE A 20 -3.40 -20.72 2.92
CA ILE A 20 -4.71 -20.80 2.29
C ILE A 20 -5.35 -19.42 2.11
N THR A 21 -4.66 -18.33 2.46
CA THR A 21 -5.24 -16.98 2.51
C THR A 21 -5.89 -16.60 1.19
N ALA A 22 -5.15 -16.70 0.07
CA ALA A 22 -5.68 -16.37 -1.25
C ALA A 22 -6.82 -17.31 -1.74
N THR A 23 -7.03 -18.46 -1.09
CA THR A 23 -8.16 -19.36 -1.36
C THR A 23 -9.35 -19.03 -0.48
N ALA A 24 -9.10 -18.69 0.78
CA ALA A 24 -10.13 -18.40 1.77
C ALA A 24 -10.69 -16.99 1.64
N ASN A 25 -9.91 -16.02 1.16
CA ASN A 25 -10.29 -14.63 1.11
C ASN A 25 -9.54 -13.89 0.00
N ARG A 26 -10.28 -13.27 -0.93
CA ARG A 26 -9.73 -12.34 -1.90
C ARG A 26 -10.61 -11.09 -1.98
N MET A 27 -10.65 -10.34 -0.90
CA MET A 27 -11.29 -9.03 -0.87
C MET A 27 -10.49 -7.98 -1.62
N ALA A 28 -11.19 -7.00 -2.20
CA ALA A 28 -10.54 -5.85 -2.80
C ALA A 28 -9.86 -5.00 -1.70
N PRO A 29 -8.63 -4.52 -1.90
CA PRO A 29 -7.93 -3.69 -0.91
C PRO A 29 -8.50 -2.27 -0.90
N LEU A 30 -9.68 -2.08 -0.30
CA LEU A 30 -10.48 -0.86 -0.40
C LEU A 30 -9.73 0.42 0.03
N GLY A 31 -8.96 0.38 1.13
CA GLY A 31 -8.15 1.54 1.54
C GLY A 31 -7.11 1.92 0.49
N LEU A 32 -6.46 0.94 -0.15
CA LEU A 32 -5.51 1.20 -1.23
C LEU A 32 -6.19 1.80 -2.47
N LEU A 33 -7.41 1.35 -2.77
CA LEU A 33 -8.21 1.88 -3.88
C LEU A 33 -8.74 3.29 -3.62
N SER A 34 -9.06 3.62 -2.36
CA SER A 34 -9.40 4.99 -1.93
C SER A 34 -8.22 5.93 -2.17
N ILE A 35 -7.03 5.56 -1.69
CA ILE A 35 -5.79 6.31 -1.93
C ILE A 35 -5.49 6.43 -3.42
N ALA A 36 -5.69 5.36 -4.21
CA ALA A 36 -5.49 5.40 -5.65
C ALA A 36 -6.40 6.44 -6.32
N ALA A 37 -7.70 6.41 -6.02
CA ALA A 37 -8.68 7.34 -6.59
C ALA A 37 -8.38 8.79 -6.17
N TYR A 38 -8.00 9.00 -4.91
CA TYR A 38 -7.61 10.32 -4.41
C TYR A 38 -6.40 10.88 -5.17
N LEU A 39 -5.33 10.11 -5.32
CA LEU A 39 -4.13 10.52 -6.05
C LEU A 39 -4.41 10.78 -7.54
N GLU A 40 -5.31 10.03 -8.17
CA GLU A 40 -5.72 10.31 -9.55
C GLU A 40 -6.49 11.62 -9.69
N ARG A 41 -7.36 11.94 -8.72
CA ARG A 41 -8.03 13.24 -8.65
C ARG A 41 -7.04 14.39 -8.54
N GLU A 42 -5.95 14.21 -7.80
CA GLU A 42 -4.84 15.17 -7.70
C GLU A 42 -3.90 15.18 -8.94
N GLY A 43 -4.29 14.48 -10.02
CA GLY A 43 -3.60 14.53 -11.31
C GLY A 43 -2.38 13.61 -11.43
N HIS A 44 -2.25 12.59 -10.58
CA HIS A 44 -1.19 11.59 -10.69
C HIS A 44 -1.61 10.39 -11.52
N THR A 45 -0.63 9.71 -12.14
CA THR A 45 -0.86 8.45 -12.85
C THR A 45 -0.64 7.32 -11.86
N VAL A 46 -1.71 6.61 -11.50
CA VAL A 46 -1.68 5.56 -10.47
C VAL A 46 -1.95 4.19 -11.05
N HIS A 47 -1.10 3.24 -10.66
CA HIS A 47 -1.28 1.81 -10.89
C HIS A 47 -1.43 1.07 -9.56
N VAL A 48 -2.37 0.13 -9.49
CA VAL A 48 -2.54 -0.74 -8.34
C VAL A 48 -1.97 -2.11 -8.67
N HIS A 49 -1.02 -2.58 -7.86
CA HIS A 49 -0.42 -3.91 -7.95
C HIS A 49 -0.87 -4.74 -6.75
N ASP A 50 -1.87 -5.60 -6.97
CA ASP A 50 -2.45 -6.44 -5.93
C ASP A 50 -1.83 -7.84 -5.95
N CYS A 51 -0.94 -8.12 -4.99
CA CYS A 51 -0.26 -9.40 -4.86
C CYS A 51 -1.15 -10.53 -4.32
N LEU A 52 -2.41 -10.24 -3.92
CA LEU A 52 -3.43 -11.27 -3.63
C LEU A 52 -4.50 -11.37 -4.72
N GLY A 53 -4.42 -10.51 -5.74
CA GLY A 53 -5.42 -10.41 -6.79
C GLY A 53 -5.54 -11.67 -7.66
N PRO A 54 -6.57 -11.75 -8.52
CA PRO A 54 -6.86 -12.93 -9.34
C PRO A 54 -5.75 -13.29 -10.35
N ARG A 55 -4.86 -12.33 -10.65
CA ARG A 55 -3.72 -12.48 -11.57
C ARG A 55 -2.38 -12.29 -10.86
N ALA A 56 -2.35 -12.42 -9.54
CA ALA A 56 -1.13 -12.29 -8.76
C ALA A 56 -0.07 -13.31 -9.20
N VAL A 57 1.17 -12.86 -9.25
CA VAL A 57 2.34 -13.71 -9.47
C VAL A 57 3.01 -14.02 -8.13
N ALA A 58 3.64 -15.18 -8.03
CA ALA A 58 4.31 -15.59 -6.80
C ALA A 58 5.73 -15.04 -6.74
N GLY A 59 6.12 -14.54 -5.57
CA GLY A 59 7.51 -14.18 -5.26
C GLY A 59 7.89 -12.73 -5.58
N VAL A 60 8.83 -12.21 -4.81
CA VAL A 60 9.28 -10.82 -4.84
C VAL A 60 9.78 -10.42 -6.24
N LYS A 61 10.65 -11.22 -6.85
CA LYS A 61 11.29 -10.88 -8.14
C LYS A 61 10.30 -10.62 -9.27
N ASP A 62 9.30 -11.47 -9.44
CA ASP A 62 8.32 -11.32 -10.52
C ASP A 62 7.37 -10.14 -10.25
N ASN A 63 6.99 -9.92 -8.99
CA ASN A 63 6.20 -8.74 -8.59
C ASN A 63 6.97 -7.44 -8.86
N VAL A 64 8.25 -7.35 -8.46
CA VAL A 64 9.12 -6.18 -8.70
C VAL A 64 9.25 -5.92 -10.20
N ARG A 65 9.48 -6.96 -11.01
CA ARG A 65 9.54 -6.81 -12.47
C ARG A 65 8.26 -6.23 -13.06
N LEU A 66 7.08 -6.59 -12.54
CA LEU A 66 5.81 -6.03 -13.00
C LEU A 66 5.64 -4.58 -12.55
N ILE A 67 5.98 -4.27 -11.29
CA ILE A 67 5.94 -2.92 -10.73
C ILE A 67 6.81 -1.97 -11.57
N LEU A 68 8.05 -2.36 -11.87
CA LEU A 68 9.00 -1.51 -12.59
C LEU A 68 8.63 -1.24 -14.06
N ARG A 69 7.78 -2.06 -14.69
CA ARG A 69 7.28 -1.80 -16.06
C ARG A 69 6.48 -0.50 -16.18
N HIS A 70 5.95 -0.02 -15.06
CA HIS A 70 5.20 1.24 -15.00
C HIS A 70 6.12 2.47 -14.87
N ASN A 71 7.43 2.28 -14.78
CA ASN A 71 8.44 3.33 -14.55
C ASN A 71 8.06 4.26 -13.38
N PRO A 72 7.73 3.72 -12.18
CA PRO A 72 7.26 4.53 -11.07
C PRO A 72 8.33 5.48 -10.56
N GLU A 73 7.89 6.63 -10.06
CA GLU A 73 8.71 7.60 -9.32
C GLU A 73 8.52 7.44 -7.79
N LEU A 74 7.42 6.81 -7.40
CA LEU A 74 7.06 6.46 -6.03
C LEU A 74 6.35 5.10 -6.02
N VAL A 75 6.75 4.24 -5.09
CA VAL A 75 6.06 2.98 -4.80
C VAL A 75 5.52 3.04 -3.37
N GLY A 76 4.20 2.99 -3.24
CA GLY A 76 3.50 2.98 -1.95
C GLY A 76 3.08 1.57 -1.56
N PHE A 77 3.35 1.14 -0.32
CA PHE A 77 2.96 -0.16 0.20
C PHE A 77 1.92 0.01 1.30
N SER A 78 0.73 -0.58 1.12
CA SER A 78 -0.28 -0.66 2.18
C SER A 78 -0.14 -2.00 2.91
N ALA A 79 0.62 -1.99 4.00
CA ALA A 79 1.03 -3.20 4.69
C ALA A 79 0.19 -3.46 5.96
N THR A 80 -0.41 -4.64 6.00
CA THR A 80 -0.79 -5.29 7.26
C THR A 80 0.43 -6.00 7.86
N THR A 81 0.34 -6.43 9.11
CA THR A 81 1.46 -7.12 9.79
C THR A 81 1.96 -8.34 9.02
N SER A 82 1.07 -9.13 8.42
CA SER A 82 1.47 -10.30 7.62
C SER A 82 2.13 -9.93 6.29
N GLY A 83 1.78 -8.77 5.72
CA GLY A 83 2.28 -8.27 4.44
C GLY A 83 3.52 -7.39 4.52
N PHE A 84 3.89 -6.92 5.71
CA PHE A 84 4.94 -5.92 5.86
C PHE A 84 6.31 -6.37 5.34
N LEU A 85 6.80 -7.56 5.74
CA LEU A 85 8.09 -8.04 5.26
C LEU A 85 8.11 -8.30 3.75
N ASP A 86 7.01 -8.81 3.17
CA ASP A 86 6.88 -8.98 1.72
C ASP A 86 6.97 -7.62 0.99
N GLY A 87 6.29 -6.60 1.52
CA GLY A 87 6.43 -5.21 1.07
C GLY A 87 7.87 -4.70 1.15
N TRP A 88 8.53 -4.92 2.29
CA TRP A 88 9.91 -4.48 2.51
C TRP A 88 10.92 -5.19 1.59
N GLU A 89 10.80 -6.50 1.40
CA GLU A 89 11.64 -7.26 0.47
C GLU A 89 11.47 -6.75 -0.97
N MET A 90 10.23 -6.42 -1.38
CA MET A 90 9.97 -5.75 -2.64
C MET A 90 10.63 -4.37 -2.72
N ALA A 91 10.53 -3.54 -1.67
CA ALA A 91 11.18 -2.23 -1.62
C ALA A 91 12.72 -2.34 -1.74
N ALA A 92 13.33 -3.31 -1.07
CA ALA A 92 14.77 -3.58 -1.16
C ALA A 92 15.18 -3.97 -2.60
N ALA A 93 14.43 -4.88 -3.23
CA ALA A 93 14.68 -5.30 -4.60
C ALA A 93 14.45 -4.18 -5.62
N ILE A 94 13.42 -3.35 -5.44
CA ILE A 94 13.17 -2.14 -6.26
C ILE A 94 14.35 -1.19 -6.18
N LYS A 95 14.83 -0.87 -4.97
CA LYS A 95 15.97 0.05 -4.78
C LYS A 95 17.29 -0.53 -5.29
N ALA A 96 17.47 -1.84 -5.28
CA ALA A 96 18.63 -2.49 -5.88
C ALA A 96 18.69 -2.32 -7.41
N GLU A 97 17.52 -2.28 -8.07
CA GLU A 97 17.44 -2.05 -9.52
C GLU A 97 17.41 -0.55 -9.88
N SER A 98 16.77 0.27 -9.05
CA SER A 98 16.60 1.71 -9.28
C SER A 98 16.55 2.47 -7.94
N PRO A 99 17.71 2.95 -7.43
CA PRO A 99 17.81 3.56 -6.10
C PRO A 99 17.04 4.88 -5.96
N ASP A 100 16.78 5.57 -7.08
CA ASP A 100 16.07 6.85 -7.13
C ASP A 100 14.55 6.72 -6.90
N ILE A 101 14.00 5.50 -6.95
CA ILE A 101 12.57 5.28 -6.70
C ILE A 101 12.31 5.48 -5.20
N ARG A 102 11.39 6.39 -4.91
CA ARG A 102 10.92 6.65 -3.54
C ARG A 102 10.02 5.52 -3.05
N THR A 103 10.15 5.12 -1.80
CA THR A 103 9.29 4.12 -1.17
C THR A 103 8.53 4.72 0.01
N ALA A 104 7.22 4.51 0.05
CA ALA A 104 6.37 4.92 1.15
C ALA A 104 5.61 3.72 1.71
N PHE A 105 5.54 3.58 3.02
CA PHE A 105 4.80 2.51 3.69
C PHE A 105 3.69 3.10 4.54
N GLY A 106 2.50 2.51 4.46
CA GLY A 106 1.36 2.85 5.30
C GLY A 106 0.60 1.61 5.75
N GLY A 107 -0.59 1.84 6.29
CA GLY A 107 -1.46 0.78 6.81
C GLY A 107 -1.26 0.51 8.30
N VAL A 108 -1.98 -0.49 8.80
CA VAL A 108 -2.11 -0.74 10.24
C VAL A 108 -0.81 -1.16 10.92
N HIS A 109 0.10 -1.84 10.21
CA HIS A 109 1.39 -2.22 10.77
C HIS A 109 2.28 -0.99 11.03
N VAL A 110 2.33 -0.10 10.04
CA VAL A 110 3.07 1.16 10.12
C VAL A 110 2.49 2.05 11.21
N SER A 111 1.17 2.15 11.27
CA SER A 111 0.48 2.94 12.30
C SER A 111 0.72 2.43 13.72
N ALA A 112 1.00 1.13 13.89
CA ALA A 112 1.27 0.52 15.18
C ALA A 112 2.73 0.69 15.65
N LEU A 113 3.70 0.66 14.72
CA LEU A 113 5.13 0.66 15.07
C LEU A 113 5.83 2.02 14.89
N GLY A 114 5.30 2.90 14.04
CA GLY A 114 5.80 4.26 13.89
C GLY A 114 7.28 4.33 13.48
N GLU A 115 8.03 5.28 14.05
CA GLU A 115 9.40 5.60 13.66
C GLU A 115 10.40 4.43 13.75
N THR A 116 10.15 3.44 14.62
CA THR A 116 11.03 2.28 14.81
C THR A 116 11.28 1.51 13.51
N LEU A 117 10.30 1.54 12.59
CA LEU A 117 10.45 0.90 11.28
C LEU A 117 11.55 1.54 10.43
N LEU A 118 11.79 2.86 10.56
CA LEU A 118 12.87 3.50 9.81
C LEU A 118 14.25 3.14 10.36
N GLU A 119 14.35 2.75 11.63
CA GLU A 119 15.61 2.28 12.23
C GLU A 119 16.01 0.91 11.65
N ASP A 120 15.05 -0.02 11.63
CA ASP A 120 15.28 -1.43 11.28
C ASP A 120 15.25 -1.71 9.77
N PHE A 121 14.55 -0.88 8.98
CA PHE A 121 14.27 -1.15 7.57
C PHE A 121 14.82 -0.05 6.64
N PRO A 122 16.10 -0.12 6.21
CA PRO A 122 16.80 0.97 5.52
C PRO A 122 16.31 1.28 4.09
N HIS A 123 15.45 0.44 3.53
CA HIS A 123 14.88 0.62 2.18
C HIS A 123 13.53 1.35 2.17
N ILE A 124 13.09 1.83 3.34
CA ILE A 124 11.89 2.65 3.50
C ILE A 124 12.32 4.12 3.58
N ASP A 125 11.82 4.97 2.67
CA ASP A 125 12.10 6.41 2.70
C ASP A 125 11.09 7.17 3.57
N TYR A 126 9.82 6.76 3.51
CA TYR A 126 8.69 7.44 4.15
C TYR A 126 7.73 6.45 4.82
N LEU A 127 7.18 6.84 5.97
CA LEU A 127 6.06 6.19 6.61
C LEU A 127 4.87 7.14 6.68
N CYS A 128 3.69 6.61 6.38
CA CYS A 128 2.40 7.32 6.43
C CYS A 128 1.46 6.59 7.41
N PRO A 129 1.62 6.78 8.74
CA PRO A 129 0.67 6.29 9.73
C PRO A 129 -0.70 6.97 9.60
N GLY A 130 -1.77 6.24 9.93
CA GLY A 130 -3.15 6.75 9.85
C GLY A 130 -3.70 6.80 8.42
N GLU A 131 -4.42 7.86 8.10
CA GLU A 131 -5.00 8.11 6.77
C GLU A 131 -3.92 8.54 5.78
N GLY A 132 -3.89 7.86 4.63
CA GLY A 132 -2.80 7.98 3.66
C GLY A 132 -3.10 8.92 2.50
N GLU A 133 -4.37 9.20 2.23
CA GLU A 133 -4.85 9.92 1.05
C GLU A 133 -4.16 11.28 0.86
N ALA A 134 -4.37 12.19 1.82
CA ALA A 134 -3.84 13.55 1.73
C ALA A 134 -2.32 13.59 1.99
N THR A 135 -1.82 12.78 2.92
CA THR A 135 -0.38 12.69 3.25
C THR A 135 0.44 12.24 2.03
N LEU A 136 -0.02 11.19 1.34
CA LEU A 136 0.66 10.66 0.16
C LEU A 136 0.50 11.58 -1.05
N ALA A 137 -0.63 12.30 -1.16
CA ALA A 137 -0.83 13.32 -2.19
C ALA A 137 0.14 14.49 -2.04
N ASP A 138 0.33 15.02 -0.83
CA ASP A 138 1.31 16.09 -0.58
C ASP A 138 2.73 15.63 -0.91
N LEU A 139 3.09 14.40 -0.51
CA LEU A 139 4.38 13.80 -0.86
C LEU A 139 4.56 13.65 -2.38
N ALA A 140 3.49 13.26 -3.07
CA ALA A 140 3.49 13.07 -4.52
C ALA A 140 3.52 14.39 -5.30
N ALA A 141 2.94 15.45 -4.74
CA ALA A 141 3.00 16.82 -5.26
C ALA A 141 4.38 17.46 -5.10
N GLY A 142 5.30 16.83 -4.35
CA GLY A 142 6.64 17.34 -4.11
C GLY A 142 6.70 18.42 -3.03
N VAL A 143 5.72 18.43 -2.11
CA VAL A 143 5.80 19.25 -0.90
C VAL A 143 7.02 18.83 -0.09
N ASP A 144 7.71 19.80 0.53
CA ASP A 144 8.81 19.52 1.45
C ASP A 144 8.35 18.54 2.54
N PRO A 145 9.01 17.38 2.70
CA PRO A 145 8.67 16.39 3.72
C PRO A 145 8.51 16.98 5.12
N ALA A 146 9.26 18.03 5.49
CA ALA A 146 9.15 18.68 6.81
C ALA A 146 7.80 19.40 7.04
N ARG A 147 7.00 19.60 5.99
CA ARG A 147 5.72 20.33 6.02
C ARG A 147 4.50 19.43 5.84
N ILE A 148 4.70 18.12 5.76
CA ILE A 148 3.63 17.15 5.52
C ILE A 148 3.19 16.56 6.86
N ASP A 149 2.08 17.03 7.40
CA ASP A 149 1.49 16.45 8.62
C ASP A 149 1.18 14.96 8.38
N GLY A 150 1.42 14.13 9.40
CA GLY A 150 1.24 12.68 9.38
C GLY A 150 2.41 11.90 8.75
N LEU A 151 3.47 12.56 8.29
CA LEU A 151 4.62 11.89 7.69
C LEU A 151 5.73 11.60 8.71
N ILE A 152 6.33 10.41 8.63
CA ILE A 152 7.60 10.10 9.29
C ILE A 152 8.63 9.80 8.20
N TRP A 153 9.82 10.38 8.30
CA TRP A 153 10.82 10.33 7.24
C TRP A 153 12.23 10.49 7.78
N LYS A 154 13.24 10.27 6.92
CA LYS A 154 14.65 10.46 7.28
C LYS A 154 15.23 11.73 6.68
N ARG A 155 15.90 12.52 7.52
CA ARG A 155 16.75 13.64 7.12
C ARG A 155 18.21 13.29 7.42
N GLY A 156 18.87 12.65 6.44
CA GLY A 156 20.17 12.04 6.68
C GLY A 156 20.03 10.89 7.67
N ASP A 157 20.74 10.96 8.80
CA ASP A 157 20.70 9.93 9.86
C ASP A 157 19.60 10.20 10.91
N GLU A 158 18.92 11.35 10.84
CA GLU A 158 17.87 11.73 11.80
C GLU A 158 16.50 11.26 11.31
N ILE A 159 15.75 10.56 12.16
CA ILE A 159 14.34 10.26 11.93
C ILE A 159 13.50 11.43 12.41
N VAL A 160 12.67 11.96 11.52
CA VAL A 160 11.78 13.09 11.77
C VAL A 160 10.35 12.59 11.79
N VAL A 161 9.66 12.80 12.91
CA VAL A 161 8.23 12.53 13.09
C VAL A 161 7.52 13.89 13.03
N ASN A 162 6.76 14.13 11.96
CA ASN A 162 5.96 15.35 11.85
C ASN A 162 4.72 15.27 12.75
N PRO A 163 4.07 16.41 13.05
CA PRO A 163 2.78 16.42 13.75
C PRO A 163 1.75 15.50 13.08
N PRO A 164 0.86 14.84 13.83
CA PRO A 164 -0.17 13.98 13.26
C PRO A 164 -1.13 14.80 12.39
N ARG A 165 -1.54 14.23 11.26
CA ARG A 165 -2.59 14.81 10.41
C ARG A 165 -3.95 14.56 11.05
N ALA A 166 -4.80 15.58 11.07
CA ALA A 166 -6.20 15.41 11.43
C ALA A 166 -6.90 14.49 10.40
N PRO A 167 -7.79 13.59 10.82
CA PRO A 167 -8.61 12.81 9.89
C PRO A 167 -9.35 13.70 8.91
N LEU A 168 -9.63 13.18 7.71
CA LEU A 168 -10.48 13.86 6.75
C LEU A 168 -11.85 14.15 7.40
N PRO A 169 -12.30 15.42 7.39
CA PRO A 169 -13.49 15.80 8.15
C PRO A 169 -14.78 15.24 7.53
N ASP A 170 -14.80 15.09 6.21
CA ASP A 170 -15.93 14.53 5.46
C ASP A 170 -15.42 13.43 4.53
N LEU A 171 -15.97 12.23 4.68
CA LEU A 171 -15.62 11.08 3.84
C LEU A 171 -16.37 11.12 2.50
N ASP A 172 -17.47 11.88 2.40
CA ASP A 172 -18.21 12.06 1.15
C ASP A 172 -17.41 12.90 0.12
N ASP A 173 -16.37 13.61 0.59
CA ASP A 173 -15.40 14.27 -0.27
C ASP A 173 -14.41 13.30 -0.94
N LEU A 174 -14.36 12.03 -0.54
CA LEU A 174 -13.50 11.04 -1.18
C LEU A 174 -14.11 10.57 -2.51
N PRO A 175 -13.30 10.44 -3.58
CA PRO A 175 -13.77 9.79 -4.79
C PRO A 175 -14.10 8.32 -4.52
N PHE A 176 -14.99 7.74 -5.33
CA PHE A 176 -15.23 6.31 -5.26
C PHE A 176 -13.93 5.52 -5.45
N PRO A 177 -13.72 4.42 -4.70
CA PRO A 177 -12.51 3.63 -4.82
C PRO A 177 -12.25 3.19 -6.26
N ALA A 178 -10.98 3.22 -6.68
CA ALA A 178 -10.53 2.96 -8.06
C ALA A 178 -10.62 1.48 -8.46
N TYR A 179 -11.81 0.88 -8.41
CA TYR A 179 -12.07 -0.53 -8.68
C TYR A 179 -11.64 -0.96 -10.09
N GLU A 180 -11.69 -0.05 -11.07
CA GLU A 180 -11.25 -0.25 -12.44
C GLU A 180 -9.75 -0.54 -12.56
N LYS A 181 -8.96 -0.27 -11.50
CA LYS A 181 -7.54 -0.65 -11.43
C LYS A 181 -7.33 -2.13 -11.12
N LEU A 182 -8.34 -2.84 -10.63
CA LEU A 182 -8.23 -4.24 -10.25
C LEU A 182 -8.54 -5.18 -11.41
N ALA A 183 -7.58 -6.04 -11.73
CA ALA A 183 -7.77 -7.03 -12.77
C ALA A 183 -8.84 -8.06 -12.38
N GLY A 184 -9.95 -8.09 -13.14
CA GLY A 184 -11.01 -9.07 -12.95
C GLY A 184 -12.06 -8.70 -11.91
N PHE A 185 -12.02 -7.49 -11.33
CA PHE A 185 -13.10 -7.01 -10.47
C PHE A 185 -14.42 -6.82 -11.27
N PRO A 186 -15.60 -7.12 -10.70
CA PRO A 186 -15.80 -7.69 -9.36
C PRO A 186 -15.64 -9.21 -9.29
N ARG A 187 -15.68 -9.93 -10.42
CA ARG A 187 -15.84 -11.40 -10.46
C ARG A 187 -14.66 -12.21 -9.91
N GLY A 188 -13.46 -11.65 -9.93
CA GLY A 188 -12.25 -12.29 -9.44
C GLY A 188 -12.06 -12.16 -7.93
N TYR A 189 -12.81 -11.26 -7.28
CA TYR A 189 -12.74 -10.98 -5.85
C TYR A 189 -13.90 -11.68 -5.13
N ASN A 190 -13.63 -12.18 -3.93
CA ASN A 190 -14.61 -12.89 -3.12
C ASN A 190 -14.51 -12.47 -1.66
N LEU A 191 -15.65 -12.48 -0.98
CA LEU A 191 -15.72 -12.31 0.46
C LEU A 191 -15.05 -13.50 1.16
N PRO A 192 -14.58 -13.31 2.40
CA PRO A 192 -13.98 -14.40 3.15
C PRO A 192 -14.94 -15.57 3.26
N LEU A 193 -14.41 -16.76 2.98
CA LEU A 193 -15.11 -18.02 3.17
C LEU A 193 -15.62 -18.07 4.62
N PHE A 194 -16.88 -18.46 4.79
CA PHE A 194 -17.60 -18.48 6.08
C PHE A 194 -18.08 -17.14 6.64
N SER A 195 -17.84 -15.99 5.97
CA SER A 195 -18.34 -14.69 6.44
C SER A 195 -19.74 -14.32 5.92
N TYR A 196 -20.39 -15.16 5.11
CA TYR A 196 -21.72 -14.89 4.56
C TYR A 196 -22.56 -16.17 4.48
N ILE A 197 -23.86 -16.04 4.77
CA ILE A 197 -24.84 -17.15 4.75
C ILE A 197 -25.55 -17.24 3.39
N ARG A 198 -25.75 -16.10 2.70
CA ARG A 198 -26.44 -15.99 1.41
C ARG A 198 -25.76 -14.94 0.53
N PHE A 199 -25.92 -15.07 -0.80
CA PHE A 199 -25.49 -14.09 -1.79
C PHE A 199 -26.66 -13.21 -2.27
N PRO A 200 -26.39 -11.96 -2.70
CA PRO A 200 -25.08 -11.30 -2.74
C PRO A 200 -24.67 -10.76 -1.35
N GLY A 201 -23.36 -10.75 -1.09
CA GLY A 201 -22.77 -10.08 0.07
C GLY A 201 -21.75 -9.03 -0.37
N ALA A 202 -21.43 -8.08 0.50
CA ALA A 202 -20.44 -7.04 0.25
C ALA A 202 -19.60 -6.78 1.51
N THR A 203 -18.38 -6.30 1.33
CA THR A 203 -17.55 -5.78 2.42
C THR A 203 -18.10 -4.41 2.83
N MET A 204 -18.32 -4.22 4.13
CA MET A 204 -18.58 -2.89 4.72
C MET A 204 -17.33 -2.48 5.49
N ILE A 205 -16.90 -1.23 5.31
CA ILE A 205 -15.85 -0.57 6.10
C ILE A 205 -16.50 0.58 6.84
#